data_AF-A0A847I3E4-F1
#
_entry.id   AF-A0A847I3E4-F1
#
_cell.length_a   1.000
_cell.length_b   1.000
_cell.length_c   1.000
_cell.angle_alpha   90.00
_cell.angle_beta   90.00
_cell.angle_gamma   90.00
#
_symmetry.space_group_name_H-M   'P 1'
#
loop_
_entity.id
_entity.type
_entity.pdbx_description
1 polymer ?
#
loop_
_entity_poly.entity_id
_entity_poly.type
_entity_poly.pdbx_seq_one_letter_code
_entity_poly.pdbx_strand_id
1 'polypeptide(L)'
;MHSGEADNSACQGASGSAVHAREQSRELLQQIMAALQAGQTQHAAELLISAHAAGTLPERSAVLPELTRGASPKLVAELLYQMATFPCFYCRLGLQRCEACDGGGRLGDDLPCERCVGLGVARCDFCDGTGWTSLEALPPSLRPLIILQRVQLALRAGRKLLAQAPAPVEYAGEREARRAAARQVLAVERQRAILEDALATAERAGINSRVGKELEKLLPACAACVPRVESRLRECLSNLAEVSQREAEREDADPRSRKRAKSRLSYYDQLRRSGNFAGTGLERMQLREVAHRILRRVRDAAQPDNGTTSPDGSAAENPVAQ
;
A
#
# COMPACT_ATOMS: atom_id res chain seq x y z
N MET A 1 65.15 -9.95 -33.94
CA MET A 1 64.04 -10.21 -34.89
C MET A 1 62.84 -10.64 -34.07
N HIS A 2 61.65 -10.18 -34.49
CA HIS A 2 60.32 -10.34 -33.88
C HIS A 2 59.91 -9.29 -32.83
N SER A 3 59.63 -8.10 -33.36
CA SER A 3 58.73 -7.10 -32.81
C SER A 3 57.29 -7.62 -32.90
N GLY A 4 56.57 -7.69 -31.78
CA GLY A 4 55.15 -8.02 -31.74
C GLY A 4 54.28 -6.77 -31.83
N GLU A 5 53.49 -6.66 -32.91
CA GLU A 5 52.43 -5.67 -33.08
C GLU A 5 51.21 -6.09 -32.24
N ALA A 6 50.78 -5.21 -31.34
CA ALA A 6 49.54 -5.37 -30.58
C ALA A 6 48.41 -4.67 -31.33
N ASP A 7 47.46 -5.46 -31.81
CA ASP A 7 46.27 -5.01 -32.55
C ASP A 7 45.34 -4.15 -31.68
N ASN A 8 45.20 -2.88 -32.10
CA ASN A 8 44.29 -1.88 -31.55
C ASN A 8 42.92 -1.93 -32.26
N SER A 9 42.17 -3.03 -32.13
CA SER A 9 40.92 -3.25 -32.87
C SER A 9 39.71 -3.54 -31.96
N ALA A 10 39.39 -2.62 -31.04
CA ALA A 10 38.22 -2.76 -30.15
C ALA A 10 37.61 -1.41 -29.72
N CYS A 11 37.04 -0.61 -30.64
CA CYS A 11 36.30 0.61 -30.27
C CYS A 11 35.06 0.94 -31.13
N GLN A 12 34.73 0.20 -32.19
CA GLN A 12 33.66 0.60 -33.13
C GLN A 12 32.26 0.00 -32.87
N GLY A 13 32.09 -0.87 -31.85
CA GLY A 13 30.82 -1.57 -31.58
C GLY A 13 29.81 -0.87 -30.65
N ALA A 14 30.21 0.17 -29.89
CA ALA A 14 29.36 0.76 -28.85
C ALA A 14 28.31 1.75 -29.39
N SER A 15 28.58 2.38 -30.54
CA SER A 15 27.78 3.50 -31.06
C SER A 15 26.43 3.06 -31.64
N GLY A 16 26.35 1.90 -32.29
CA GLY A 16 25.10 1.40 -32.88
C GLY A 16 24.06 0.96 -31.85
N SER A 17 24.50 0.33 -30.76
CA SER A 17 23.60 -0.15 -29.70
C SER A 17 22.87 0.98 -28.96
N ALA A 18 23.55 2.12 -28.74
CA ALA A 18 22.96 3.25 -28.03
C ALA A 18 21.93 4.02 -28.88
N VAL A 19 22.13 4.08 -30.20
CA VAL A 19 21.18 4.72 -31.13
C VAL A 19 19.89 3.91 -31.21
N HIS A 20 19.99 2.58 -31.40
CA HIS A 20 18.81 1.70 -31.43
C HIS A 20 18.01 1.73 -30.11
N ALA A 21 18.68 1.77 -28.96
CA ALA A 21 18.00 1.89 -27.67
C ALA A 21 17.19 3.19 -27.56
N ARG A 22 17.75 4.32 -28.01
CA ARG A 22 17.06 5.62 -27.99
C ARG A 22 15.86 5.66 -28.95
N GLU A 23 16.00 5.07 -30.12
CA GLU A 23 14.92 4.98 -31.11
C GLU A 23 13.76 4.14 -30.57
N GLN A 24 14.05 2.98 -29.99
CA GLN A 24 13.07 2.12 -29.35
C GLN A 24 12.34 2.81 -28.18
N SER A 25 13.06 3.54 -27.31
CA SER A 25 12.44 4.32 -26.24
C SER A 25 11.45 5.36 -26.77
N ARG A 26 11.79 6.03 -27.88
CA ARG A 26 10.96 7.08 -28.48
C ARG A 26 9.70 6.51 -29.12
N GLU A 27 9.81 5.40 -29.85
CA GLU A 27 8.67 4.70 -30.43
C GLU A 27 7.69 4.25 -29.34
N LEU A 28 8.21 3.69 -28.25
CA LEU A 28 7.39 3.22 -27.14
C LEU A 28 6.65 4.37 -26.44
N LEU A 29 7.30 5.52 -26.26
CA LEU A 29 6.65 6.72 -25.76
C LEU A 29 5.56 7.22 -26.70
N GLN A 30 5.81 7.19 -28.02
CA GLN A 30 4.77 7.53 -29.00
C GLN A 30 3.56 6.59 -28.91
N GLN A 31 3.78 5.28 -28.72
CA GLN A 31 2.70 4.31 -28.51
C GLN A 31 1.91 4.59 -27.23
N ILE A 32 2.58 4.88 -26.13
CA ILE A 32 1.95 5.28 -24.85
C ILE A 32 1.09 6.53 -25.06
N MET A 33 1.63 7.55 -25.74
CA MET A 33 0.93 8.80 -26.01
C MET A 33 -0.29 8.60 -26.92
N ALA A 34 -0.16 7.80 -27.96
CA ALA A 34 -1.26 7.45 -28.85
C ALA A 34 -2.39 6.73 -28.09
N ALA A 35 -2.04 5.77 -27.22
CA ALA A 35 -3.01 5.08 -26.36
C ALA A 35 -3.74 6.06 -25.41
N LEU A 36 -3.01 7.00 -24.81
CA LEU A 36 -3.62 8.04 -23.95
C LEU A 36 -4.57 8.95 -24.73
N GLN A 37 -4.17 9.40 -25.92
CA GLN A 37 -5.00 10.26 -26.77
C GLN A 37 -6.26 9.55 -27.26
N ALA A 38 -6.18 8.23 -27.48
CA ALA A 38 -7.32 7.37 -27.80
C ALA A 38 -8.21 7.04 -26.57
N GLY A 39 -7.88 7.55 -25.37
CA GLY A 39 -8.62 7.26 -24.14
C GLY A 39 -8.36 5.86 -23.55
N GLN A 40 -7.40 5.12 -24.08
CA GLN A 40 -7.03 3.77 -23.64
C GLN A 40 -6.03 3.82 -22.47
N THR A 41 -6.42 4.47 -21.37
CA THR A 41 -5.53 4.78 -20.25
C THR A 41 -4.99 3.54 -19.52
N GLN A 42 -5.78 2.47 -19.45
CA GLN A 42 -5.32 1.19 -18.90
C GLN A 42 -4.21 0.58 -19.77
N HIS A 43 -4.40 0.55 -21.09
CA HIS A 43 -3.40 0.03 -22.02
C HIS A 43 -2.11 0.86 -21.97
N ALA A 44 -2.22 2.19 -21.88
CA ALA A 44 -1.07 3.07 -21.67
C ALA A 44 -0.31 2.76 -20.37
N ALA A 45 -1.01 2.45 -19.27
CA ALA A 45 -0.38 2.03 -18.01
C ALA A 45 0.35 0.69 -18.16
N GLU A 46 -0.26 -0.29 -18.85
CA GLU A 46 0.35 -1.60 -19.14
C GLU A 46 1.64 -1.46 -19.97
N LEU A 47 1.60 -0.65 -21.03
CA LEU A 47 2.76 -0.35 -21.86
C LEU A 47 3.88 0.27 -21.04
N LEU A 48 3.56 1.27 -20.21
CA LEU A 48 4.55 2.03 -19.44
C LEU A 48 5.17 1.19 -18.30
N ILE A 49 4.40 0.31 -17.66
CA ILE A 49 4.93 -0.63 -16.65
C ILE A 49 5.81 -1.69 -17.33
N SER A 50 5.38 -2.24 -18.48
CA SER A 50 6.16 -3.22 -19.23
C SER A 50 7.47 -2.64 -19.75
N ALA A 51 7.42 -1.40 -20.26
CA ALA A 51 8.58 -0.62 -20.67
C ALA A 51 9.59 -0.43 -19.54
N HIS A 52 9.09 -0.10 -18.34
CA HIS A 52 9.93 0.06 -17.17
C HIS A 52 10.60 -1.26 -16.77
N ALA A 53 9.84 -2.35 -16.73
CA ALA A 53 10.35 -3.68 -16.40
C ALA A 53 11.40 -4.17 -17.42
N ALA A 54 11.24 -3.81 -18.70
CA ALA A 54 12.20 -4.12 -19.76
C ALA A 54 13.43 -3.19 -19.78
N GLY A 55 13.46 -2.12 -18.98
CA GLY A 55 14.54 -1.14 -18.99
C GLY A 55 14.58 -0.28 -20.26
N THR A 56 13.47 -0.17 -21.00
CA THR A 56 13.40 0.55 -22.29
C THR A 56 12.89 1.97 -22.17
N LEU A 57 12.46 2.41 -20.98
CA LEU A 57 12.11 3.82 -20.74
C LEU A 57 13.36 4.70 -20.76
N PRO A 58 13.26 5.95 -21.24
CA PRO A 58 14.37 6.91 -21.15
C PRO A 58 14.77 7.15 -19.68
N GLU A 59 15.92 7.79 -19.50
CA GLU A 59 16.49 8.08 -18.18
C GLU A 59 15.44 8.58 -17.17
N ARG A 60 15.65 8.21 -15.90
CA ARG A 60 14.68 8.25 -14.80
C ARG A 60 13.86 9.55 -14.70
N SER A 61 14.36 10.68 -15.18
CA SER A 61 13.76 12.02 -15.11
C SER A 61 12.84 12.43 -16.28
N ALA A 62 12.87 11.75 -17.43
CA ALA A 62 12.26 12.28 -18.67
C ALA A 62 10.76 11.96 -18.87
N VAL A 63 10.27 10.87 -18.28
CA VAL A 63 8.92 10.33 -18.59
C VAL A 63 7.80 11.32 -18.25
N LEU A 64 7.79 11.89 -17.03
CA LEU A 64 6.72 12.81 -16.62
C LEU A 64 6.69 14.10 -17.47
N PRO A 65 7.82 14.82 -17.69
CA PRO A 65 7.84 15.98 -18.58
C PRO A 65 7.29 15.67 -19.98
N GLU A 66 7.63 14.51 -20.56
CA GLU A 66 7.13 14.10 -21.87
C GLU A 66 5.63 13.87 -21.89
N LEU A 67 5.11 13.13 -20.90
CA LEU A 67 3.66 12.93 -20.74
C LEU A 67 2.93 14.27 -20.63
N THR A 68 3.45 15.20 -19.83
CA THR A 68 2.82 16.52 -19.63
C THR A 68 2.90 17.45 -20.84
N ARG A 69 3.86 17.23 -21.76
CA ARG A 69 3.96 18.03 -22.99
C ARG A 69 2.97 17.58 -24.07
N GLY A 70 2.70 16.27 -24.16
CA GLY A 70 1.88 15.73 -25.25
C GLY A 70 0.46 15.28 -24.86
N ALA A 71 0.12 15.26 -23.57
CA ALA A 71 -1.18 14.84 -23.07
C ALA A 71 -1.80 15.90 -22.16
N SER A 72 -3.13 15.96 -22.14
CA SER A 72 -3.83 16.87 -21.23
C SER A 72 -3.63 16.46 -19.77
N PRO A 73 -3.67 17.41 -18.81
CA PRO A 73 -3.56 17.11 -17.39
C PRO A 73 -4.56 16.05 -16.90
N LYS A 74 -5.76 16.02 -17.51
CA LYS A 74 -6.80 15.01 -17.21
C LYS A 74 -6.37 13.61 -17.59
N LEU A 75 -5.77 13.42 -18.77
CA LEU A 75 -5.29 12.12 -19.23
C LEU A 75 -4.11 11.63 -18.38
N VAL A 76 -3.20 12.53 -18.01
CA VAL A 76 -2.08 12.20 -17.11
C VAL A 76 -2.60 11.78 -15.73
N ALA A 77 -3.59 12.49 -15.17
CA ALA A 77 -4.22 12.12 -13.90
C ALA A 77 -4.90 10.74 -13.96
N GLU A 78 -5.59 10.42 -15.06
CA GLU A 78 -6.20 9.11 -15.27
C GLU A 78 -5.14 8.00 -15.40
N LEU A 79 -4.07 8.23 -16.16
CA LEU A 79 -2.92 7.31 -16.23
C LEU A 79 -2.35 7.02 -14.83
N LEU A 80 -2.09 8.06 -14.04
CA LEU A 80 -1.58 7.92 -12.67
C LEU A 80 -2.55 7.12 -11.79
N TYR A 81 -3.86 7.30 -11.96
CA TYR A 81 -4.87 6.48 -11.27
C TYR A 81 -4.80 5.00 -11.69
N GLN A 82 -4.70 4.70 -12.99
CA GLN A 82 -4.55 3.34 -13.49
C GLN A 82 -3.28 2.68 -12.97
N MET A 83 -2.16 3.40 -12.96
CA MET A 83 -0.89 2.91 -12.39
C MET A 83 -0.96 2.72 -10.87
N ALA A 84 -1.61 3.63 -10.15
CA ALA A 84 -1.77 3.52 -8.70
C ALA A 84 -2.59 2.31 -8.28
N THR A 85 -3.54 1.89 -9.11
CA THR A 85 -4.44 0.75 -8.87
C THR A 85 -4.07 -0.49 -9.67
N PHE A 86 -2.92 -0.48 -10.36
CA PHE A 86 -2.50 -1.58 -11.22
C PHE A 86 -2.43 -2.88 -10.41
N PRO A 87 -3.11 -3.96 -10.84
CA PRO A 87 -3.28 -5.15 -10.04
C PRO A 87 -1.95 -5.84 -9.76
N CYS A 88 -1.82 -6.42 -8.57
CA CYS A 88 -0.69 -7.30 -8.26
C CYS A 88 -0.65 -8.46 -9.27
N PHE A 89 0.50 -8.69 -9.90
CA PHE A 89 0.70 -9.75 -10.88
C PHE A 89 0.36 -11.16 -10.34
N TYR A 90 0.68 -11.42 -9.07
CA TYR A 90 0.49 -12.73 -8.45
C TYR A 90 -0.95 -13.00 -7.99
N CYS A 91 -1.55 -12.06 -7.26
CA CYS A 91 -2.83 -12.32 -6.58
C CYS A 91 -4.01 -11.49 -7.10
N ARG A 92 -3.74 -10.37 -7.79
CA ARG A 92 -4.71 -9.36 -8.28
C ARG A 92 -5.61 -8.68 -7.23
N LEU A 93 -5.81 -9.28 -6.05
CA LEU A 93 -6.78 -8.86 -5.05
C LEU A 93 -6.18 -8.67 -3.64
N GLY A 94 -4.90 -8.97 -3.47
CA GLY A 94 -4.19 -8.86 -2.18
C GLY A 94 -4.20 -10.15 -1.37
N LEU A 95 -4.89 -11.18 -1.82
CA LEU A 95 -5.12 -12.41 -1.04
C LEU A 95 -4.70 -13.63 -1.84
N GLN A 96 -4.17 -14.63 -1.14
CA GLN A 96 -3.83 -15.94 -1.68
C GLN A 96 -4.41 -17.04 -0.80
N ARG A 97 -4.51 -18.25 -1.33
CA ARG A 97 -4.87 -19.43 -0.54
C ARG A 97 -3.88 -19.56 0.62
N CYS A 98 -4.37 -19.75 1.84
CA CYS A 98 -3.48 -19.89 2.98
C CYS A 98 -2.76 -21.25 2.93
N GLU A 99 -1.46 -21.23 2.66
CA GLU A 99 -0.61 -22.42 2.57
C GLU A 99 -0.57 -23.23 3.87
N ALA A 100 -0.57 -22.56 5.03
CA ALA A 100 -0.50 -23.25 6.32
C ALA A 100 -1.69 -24.17 6.61
N CYS A 101 -2.83 -23.96 5.94
CA CYS A 101 -4.04 -24.77 6.12
C CYS A 101 -4.64 -25.25 4.80
N ASP A 102 -3.89 -25.14 3.70
CA ASP A 102 -4.36 -25.39 2.34
C ASP A 102 -5.73 -24.75 2.05
N GLY A 103 -5.93 -23.53 2.54
CA GLY A 103 -7.17 -22.78 2.43
C GLY A 103 -8.41 -23.35 3.15
N GLY A 104 -8.24 -24.37 4.00
CA GLY A 104 -9.30 -24.94 4.81
C GLY A 104 -9.70 -24.09 6.02
N GLY A 105 -8.90 -23.07 6.36
CA GLY A 105 -9.13 -22.18 7.51
C GLY A 105 -8.90 -22.85 8.87
N ARG A 106 -8.27 -24.02 8.92
CA ARG A 106 -8.09 -24.79 10.15
C ARG A 106 -6.79 -25.58 10.16
N LEU A 107 -6.23 -25.78 11.35
CA LEU A 107 -5.11 -26.67 11.61
C LEU A 107 -5.63 -27.89 12.39
N GLY A 108 -5.31 -29.09 11.92
CA GLY A 108 -5.88 -30.33 12.46
C GLY A 108 -7.41 -30.37 12.36
N ASP A 109 -8.05 -31.02 13.32
CA ASP A 109 -9.49 -31.30 13.24
C ASP A 109 -10.37 -30.10 13.57
N ASP A 110 -9.96 -29.22 14.50
CA ASP A 110 -10.86 -28.23 15.09
C ASP A 110 -10.27 -26.82 15.32
N LEU A 111 -8.95 -26.63 15.24
CA LEU A 111 -8.33 -25.36 15.58
C LEU A 111 -8.37 -24.38 14.39
N PRO A 112 -8.81 -23.12 14.56
CA PRO A 112 -8.68 -22.09 13.55
C PRO A 112 -7.20 -21.89 13.16
N CYS A 113 -6.93 -21.74 11.87
CA CYS A 113 -5.57 -21.45 11.42
C CYS A 113 -5.19 -20.00 11.72
N GLU A 114 -4.19 -19.79 12.57
CA GLU A 114 -3.76 -18.46 13.04
C GLU A 114 -3.21 -17.57 11.90
N ARG A 115 -2.49 -18.17 10.93
CA ARG A 115 -1.91 -17.46 9.77
C ARG A 115 -2.99 -16.79 8.89
N CYS A 116 -4.19 -17.37 8.82
CA CYS A 116 -5.32 -16.81 8.06
C CYS A 116 -6.50 -16.40 8.93
N VAL A 117 -6.36 -16.44 10.26
CA VAL A 117 -7.43 -16.12 11.21
C VAL A 117 -8.70 -16.94 10.96
N GLY A 118 -8.49 -18.19 10.56
CA GLY A 118 -9.56 -19.12 10.21
C GLY A 118 -10.32 -18.85 8.90
N LEU A 119 -9.84 -17.94 8.05
CA LEU A 119 -10.54 -17.52 6.83
C LEU A 119 -10.20 -18.36 5.59
N GLY A 120 -9.13 -19.16 5.63
CA GLY A 120 -8.66 -19.95 4.49
C GLY A 120 -7.92 -19.13 3.41
N VAL A 121 -7.81 -17.82 3.59
CA VAL A 121 -7.01 -16.94 2.72
C VAL A 121 -6.05 -16.12 3.56
N ALA A 122 -4.83 -15.99 3.08
CA ALA A 122 -3.78 -15.18 3.69
C ALA A 122 -3.47 -13.98 2.79
N ARG A 123 -2.79 -12.98 3.35
CA ARG A 123 -2.25 -11.87 2.57
C ARG A 123 -1.28 -12.42 1.53
N CYS A 124 -1.26 -11.81 0.36
CA CYS A 124 -0.26 -12.11 -0.65
C CYS A 124 1.08 -11.51 -0.21
N ASP A 125 2.11 -12.34 -0.07
CA ASP A 125 3.43 -11.92 0.40
C ASP A 125 4.12 -10.93 -0.58
N PHE A 126 3.76 -10.95 -1.86
CA PHE A 126 4.34 -10.06 -2.87
C PHE A 126 3.84 -8.61 -2.77
N CYS A 127 2.53 -8.41 -2.55
CA CYS A 127 1.92 -7.07 -2.45
C CYS A 127 1.51 -6.71 -1.02
N ASP A 128 1.89 -7.55 -0.07
CA ASP A 128 1.59 -7.47 1.35
C ASP A 128 0.11 -7.15 1.67
N GLY A 129 -0.81 -7.73 0.90
CA GLY A 129 -2.24 -7.54 1.12
C GLY A 129 -2.89 -6.36 0.39
N THR A 130 -2.14 -5.48 -0.27
CA THR A 130 -2.71 -4.30 -0.96
C THR A 130 -3.54 -4.66 -2.19
N GLY A 131 -3.14 -5.75 -2.88
CA GLY A 131 -3.67 -6.15 -4.18
C GLY A 131 -3.19 -5.29 -5.34
N TRP A 132 -2.28 -4.36 -5.10
CA TRP A 132 -1.68 -3.53 -6.13
C TRP A 132 -0.24 -3.97 -6.41
N THR A 133 0.29 -3.61 -7.57
CA THR A 133 1.70 -3.85 -7.88
C THR A 133 2.62 -3.11 -6.91
N SER A 134 3.81 -3.64 -6.67
CA SER A 134 4.81 -2.96 -5.84
C SER A 134 5.19 -1.62 -6.48
N LEU A 135 5.44 -0.60 -5.67
CA LEU A 135 5.92 0.70 -6.15
C LEU A 135 7.28 0.58 -6.84
N GLU A 136 8.07 -0.45 -6.51
CA GLU A 136 9.34 -0.72 -7.18
C GLU A 136 9.18 -1.15 -8.64
N ALA A 137 8.02 -1.73 -8.99
CA ALA A 137 7.69 -2.08 -10.36
C ALA A 137 7.16 -0.89 -11.19
N LEU A 138 7.12 0.32 -10.60
CA LEU A 138 6.64 1.54 -11.26
C LEU A 138 7.81 2.49 -11.54
N PRO A 139 7.79 3.25 -12.64
CA PRO A 139 8.89 4.15 -12.99
C PRO A 139 9.15 5.20 -11.89
N PRO A 140 10.43 5.38 -11.48
CA PRO A 140 10.81 6.25 -10.36
C PRO A 140 10.27 7.67 -10.41
N SER A 141 10.24 8.31 -11.60
CA SER A 141 9.73 9.68 -11.76
C SER A 141 8.23 9.83 -11.48
N LEU A 142 7.45 8.75 -11.61
CA LEU A 142 6.02 8.76 -11.36
C LEU A 142 5.66 8.29 -9.94
N ARG A 143 6.57 7.57 -9.26
CA ARG A 143 6.32 7.01 -7.92
C ARG A 143 5.78 8.02 -6.92
N PRO A 144 6.32 9.25 -6.77
CA PRO A 144 5.78 10.21 -5.81
C PRO A 144 4.30 10.52 -6.06
N LEU A 145 3.92 10.75 -7.32
CA LEU A 145 2.54 11.05 -7.69
C LEU A 145 1.62 9.84 -7.51
N ILE A 146 2.13 8.64 -7.78
CA ILE A 146 1.41 7.39 -7.55
C ILE A 146 1.19 7.13 -6.06
N ILE A 147 2.18 7.40 -5.20
CA ILE A 147 2.04 7.31 -3.75
C ILE A 147 0.94 8.26 -3.27
N LEU A 148 0.97 9.51 -3.72
CA LEU A 148 -0.06 10.51 -3.40
C LEU A 148 -1.46 10.00 -3.80
N GLN A 149 -1.58 9.42 -5.01
CA GLN A 149 -2.83 8.85 -5.48
C GLN A 149 -3.30 7.66 -4.62
N ARG A 150 -2.39 6.75 -4.26
CA ARG A 150 -2.69 5.60 -3.37
C ARG A 150 -3.16 6.05 -2.01
N VAL A 151 -2.50 7.04 -1.40
CA VAL A 151 -2.91 7.66 -0.13
C VAL A 151 -4.34 8.18 -0.22
N GLN A 152 -4.66 8.96 -1.26
CA GLN A 152 -5.99 9.53 -1.44
C GLN A 152 -7.06 8.45 -1.68
N LEU A 153 -6.73 7.40 -2.43
CA LEU A 153 -7.61 6.25 -2.63
C LEU A 153 -7.86 5.50 -1.33
N ALA A 154 -6.81 5.26 -0.56
CA ALA A 154 -6.89 4.64 0.75
C ALA A 154 -7.81 5.43 1.67
N LEU A 155 -7.60 6.74 1.82
CA LEU A 155 -8.44 7.59 2.67
C LEU A 155 -9.90 7.56 2.23
N ARG A 156 -10.18 7.63 0.92
CA ARG A 156 -11.55 7.56 0.41
C ARG A 156 -12.20 6.20 0.67
N ALA A 157 -11.49 5.10 0.39
CA ALA A 157 -11.99 3.74 0.63
C ALA A 157 -12.17 3.46 2.12
N GLY A 158 -11.23 3.89 2.96
CA GLY A 158 -11.33 3.82 4.42
C GLY A 158 -12.54 4.55 4.96
N ARG A 159 -12.81 5.79 4.52
CA ARG A 159 -14.05 6.51 4.92
C ARG A 159 -15.30 5.75 4.53
N LYS A 160 -15.38 5.23 3.30
CA LYS A 160 -16.53 4.43 2.85
C LYS A 160 -16.71 3.18 3.71
N LEU A 161 -15.61 2.45 3.96
CA LEU A 161 -15.63 1.22 4.76
C LEU A 161 -16.03 1.47 6.21
N LEU A 162 -15.52 2.55 6.82
CA LEU A 162 -15.87 2.94 8.19
C LEU A 162 -17.31 3.45 8.32
N ALA A 163 -17.93 3.92 7.23
CA ALA A 163 -19.32 4.32 7.20
C ALA A 163 -20.29 3.15 6.92
N GLN A 164 -19.79 2.00 6.45
CA GLN A 164 -20.62 0.82 6.22
C GLN A 164 -21.07 0.22 7.54
N ALA A 165 -22.34 -0.16 7.64
CA ALA A 165 -22.81 -0.96 8.77
C ALA A 165 -22.10 -2.32 8.80
N PRO A 166 -21.88 -2.91 9.99
CA PRO A 166 -21.43 -4.29 10.10
C PRO A 166 -22.39 -5.23 9.34
N ALA A 167 -21.87 -6.35 8.83
CA ALA A 167 -22.71 -7.31 8.12
C ALA A 167 -23.83 -7.82 9.05
N PRO A 168 -25.11 -7.78 8.62
CA PRO A 168 -26.20 -8.23 9.46
C PRO A 168 -26.08 -9.73 9.73
N VAL A 169 -26.25 -10.12 10.99
CA VAL A 169 -26.17 -11.52 11.42
C VAL A 169 -27.56 -12.19 11.38
N GLU A 170 -28.63 -11.40 11.46
CA GLU A 170 -30.00 -11.88 11.73
C GLU A 170 -30.75 -12.45 10.52
N TYR A 171 -30.41 -12.03 9.29
CA TYR A 171 -31.22 -12.31 8.10
C TYR A 171 -30.58 -13.30 7.11
N ALA A 172 -29.39 -13.80 7.42
CA ALA A 172 -28.64 -14.70 6.56
C ALA A 172 -28.37 -16.02 7.31
N GLY A 173 -28.47 -17.16 6.63
CA GLY A 173 -28.01 -18.43 7.20
C GLY A 173 -26.54 -18.32 7.65
N GLU A 174 -26.11 -19.07 8.66
CA GLU A 174 -24.83 -18.80 9.36
C GLU A 174 -23.63 -18.86 8.42
N ARG A 175 -23.69 -19.74 7.42
CA ARG A 175 -22.65 -19.85 6.38
C ARG A 175 -22.51 -18.56 5.58
N GLU A 176 -23.62 -17.92 5.23
CA GLU A 176 -23.64 -16.67 4.50
C GLU A 176 -23.25 -15.49 5.40
N ALA A 177 -23.78 -15.43 6.62
CA ALA A 177 -23.39 -14.45 7.63
C ALA A 177 -21.87 -14.48 7.88
N ARG A 178 -21.29 -15.68 8.04
CA ARG A 178 -19.84 -15.88 8.18
C ARG A 178 -19.07 -15.41 6.97
N ARG A 179 -19.53 -15.72 5.76
CA ARG A 179 -18.89 -15.26 4.50
C ARG A 179 -18.94 -13.74 4.40
N ALA A 180 -20.04 -13.11 4.77
CA ALA A 180 -20.19 -11.66 4.77
C ALA A 180 -19.25 -11.01 5.79
N ALA A 181 -19.20 -11.50 7.03
CA ALA A 181 -18.28 -11.03 8.05
C ALA A 181 -16.80 -11.23 7.66
N ALA A 182 -16.45 -12.40 7.09
CA ALA A 182 -15.11 -12.67 6.57
C ALA A 182 -14.71 -11.68 5.47
N ARG A 183 -15.61 -11.37 4.52
CA ARG A 183 -15.35 -10.35 3.49
C ARG A 183 -15.10 -8.98 4.09
N GLN A 184 -15.81 -8.60 5.15
CA GLN A 184 -15.56 -7.34 5.85
C GLN A 184 -14.19 -7.32 6.53
N VAL A 185 -13.80 -8.39 7.23
CA VAL A 185 -12.44 -8.52 7.80
C VAL A 185 -11.38 -8.32 6.73
N LEU A 186 -11.51 -9.01 5.58
CA LEU A 186 -10.55 -8.91 4.49
C LEU A 186 -10.52 -7.53 3.84
N ALA A 187 -11.67 -6.86 3.71
CA ALA A 187 -11.74 -5.50 3.18
C ALA A 187 -11.07 -4.48 4.11
N VAL A 188 -11.30 -4.60 5.43
CA VAL A 188 -10.63 -3.79 6.46
C VAL A 188 -9.13 -4.05 6.47
N GLU A 189 -8.73 -5.31 6.36
CA GLU A 189 -7.31 -5.67 6.34
C GLU A 189 -6.59 -5.14 5.10
N ARG A 190 -7.21 -5.27 3.93
CA ARG A 190 -6.67 -4.69 2.69
C ARG A 190 -6.51 -3.18 2.82
N GLN A 191 -7.50 -2.51 3.40
CA GLN A 191 -7.45 -1.07 3.60
C GLN A 191 -6.32 -0.65 4.56
N ARG A 192 -6.09 -1.45 5.61
CA ARG A 192 -4.96 -1.27 6.53
C ARG A 192 -3.62 -1.45 5.82
N ALA A 193 -3.48 -2.51 5.03
CA ALA A 193 -2.27 -2.77 4.25
C ALA A 193 -1.93 -1.62 3.28
N ILE A 194 -2.94 -1.07 2.60
CA ILE A 194 -2.75 0.08 1.70
C ILE A 194 -2.27 1.31 2.47
N LEU A 195 -2.84 1.60 3.64
CA LEU A 195 -2.40 2.73 4.46
C LEU A 195 -0.97 2.55 4.94
N GLU A 196 -0.57 1.33 5.31
CA GLU A 196 0.78 1.01 5.73
C GLU A 196 1.81 1.16 4.62
N ASP A 197 1.57 0.56 3.45
CA ASP A 197 2.42 0.71 2.27
C ASP A 197 2.62 2.19 1.90
N ALA A 198 1.53 2.95 1.96
CA ALA A 198 1.54 4.36 1.63
C ALA A 198 2.34 5.20 2.65
N LEU A 199 2.18 4.95 3.95
CA LEU A 199 2.91 5.65 5.01
C LEU A 199 4.40 5.29 5.00
N ALA A 200 4.73 4.00 4.89
CA ALA A 200 6.11 3.52 4.84
C ALA A 200 6.84 4.09 3.60
N THR A 201 6.14 4.19 2.47
CA THR A 201 6.76 4.75 1.26
C THR A 201 6.86 6.27 1.31
N ALA A 202 5.88 6.98 1.87
CA ALA A 202 6.00 8.41 2.12
C ALA A 202 7.18 8.74 3.05
N GLU A 203 7.43 7.92 4.08
CA GLU A 203 8.59 8.07 4.98
C GLU A 203 9.91 7.89 4.21
N ARG A 204 10.01 6.90 3.31
CA ARG A 204 11.21 6.66 2.48
C ARG A 204 11.46 7.71 1.40
N ALA A 205 10.40 8.29 0.83
CA ALA A 205 10.52 9.24 -0.29
C ALA A 205 11.11 10.60 0.13
N GLY A 206 11.09 10.93 1.42
CA GLY A 206 11.55 12.21 1.94
C GLY A 206 10.61 13.38 1.62
N ILE A 207 10.54 14.33 2.54
CA ILE A 207 9.59 15.45 2.52
C ILE A 207 10.00 16.58 1.55
N ASN A 208 11.25 16.61 1.08
CA ASN A 208 11.86 17.78 0.42
C ASN A 208 11.41 18.02 -1.04
N SER A 209 10.34 17.37 -1.50
CA SER A 209 9.77 17.57 -2.84
C SER A 209 8.40 18.26 -2.78
N ARG A 210 7.95 18.87 -3.88
CA ARG A 210 6.57 19.40 -3.99
C ARG A 210 5.52 18.34 -3.63
N VAL A 211 5.75 17.10 -4.04
CA VAL A 211 4.89 15.97 -3.70
C VAL A 211 5.00 15.62 -2.22
N GLY A 212 6.18 15.75 -1.63
CA GLY A 212 6.40 15.67 -0.18
C GLY A 212 5.45 16.59 0.59
N LYS A 213 5.36 17.87 0.20
CA LYS A 213 4.42 18.84 0.82
C LYS A 213 2.94 18.43 0.70
N GLU A 214 2.53 17.85 -0.44
CA GLU A 214 1.17 17.35 -0.59
C GLU A 214 0.93 16.08 0.24
N LEU A 215 1.92 15.19 0.31
CA LEU A 215 1.87 14.02 1.19
C LEU A 215 1.76 14.44 2.65
N GLU A 216 2.56 15.41 3.10
CA GLU A 216 2.51 15.96 4.46
C GLU A 216 1.10 16.43 4.86
N LYS A 217 0.34 17.02 3.94
CA LYS A 217 -1.05 17.43 4.20
C LYS A 217 -1.99 16.23 4.43
N LEU A 218 -1.70 15.08 3.81
CA LEU A 218 -2.53 13.88 3.91
C LEU A 218 -2.09 12.94 5.05
N LEU A 219 -0.83 12.99 5.43
CA LEU A 219 -0.22 12.15 6.47
C LEU A 219 -1.01 12.17 7.80
N PRO A 220 -1.47 13.33 8.34
CA PRO A 220 -2.31 13.36 9.53
C PRO A 220 -3.63 12.61 9.37
N ALA A 221 -4.27 12.72 8.21
CA ALA A 221 -5.52 12.02 7.93
C ALA A 221 -5.32 10.50 7.85
N CYS A 222 -4.19 10.04 7.29
CA CYS A 222 -3.81 8.63 7.29
C CYS A 222 -3.58 8.12 8.70
N ALA A 223 -2.76 8.82 9.48
CA ALA A 223 -2.46 8.44 10.85
C ALA A 223 -3.72 8.40 11.73
N ALA A 224 -4.64 9.36 11.57
CA ALA A 224 -5.92 9.36 12.27
C ALA A 224 -6.89 8.24 11.81
N CYS A 225 -6.70 7.72 10.59
CA CYS A 225 -7.51 6.61 10.06
C CYS A 225 -7.10 5.26 10.65
N VAL A 226 -5.81 5.06 10.97
CA VAL A 226 -5.27 3.80 11.53
C VAL A 226 -6.06 3.27 12.73
N PRO A 227 -6.22 4.01 13.85
CA PRO A 227 -6.93 3.49 15.02
C PRO A 227 -8.41 3.18 14.72
N ARG A 228 -9.03 3.91 13.78
CA ARG A 228 -10.42 3.68 13.37
C ARG A 228 -10.56 2.39 12.58
N VAL A 229 -9.64 2.12 11.65
CA VAL A 229 -9.58 0.87 10.89
C VAL A 229 -9.34 -0.32 11.82
N GLU A 230 -8.47 -0.17 12.82
CA GLU A 230 -8.25 -1.22 13.83
C GLU A 230 -9.47 -1.46 14.72
N SER A 231 -10.16 -0.41 15.16
CA SER A 231 -11.45 -0.53 15.87
C SER A 231 -12.44 -1.31 15.02
N ARG A 232 -12.54 -0.94 13.74
CA ARG A 232 -13.44 -1.62 12.80
C ARG A 232 -13.08 -3.09 12.58
N LEU A 233 -11.80 -3.42 12.57
CA LEU A 233 -11.36 -4.82 12.49
C LEU A 233 -11.84 -5.63 13.71
N ARG A 234 -11.76 -5.05 14.92
CA ARG A 234 -12.28 -5.70 16.15
C ARG A 234 -13.80 -5.87 16.14
N GLU A 235 -14.54 -4.90 15.57
CA GLU A 235 -15.98 -5.06 15.33
C GLU A 235 -16.25 -6.23 14.38
N CYS A 236 -15.53 -6.32 13.26
CA CYS A 236 -15.69 -7.41 12.30
C CYS A 236 -15.37 -8.78 12.92
N LEU A 237 -14.34 -8.85 13.79
CA LEU A 237 -14.02 -10.06 14.55
C LEU A 237 -15.11 -10.40 15.58
N SER A 238 -15.77 -9.40 16.17
CA SER A 238 -16.92 -9.60 17.06
C SER A 238 -18.10 -10.22 16.30
N ASN A 239 -18.35 -9.79 15.05
CA ASN A 239 -19.38 -10.41 14.22
C ASN A 239 -19.03 -11.87 13.87
N LEU A 240 -17.76 -12.18 13.58
CA LEU A 240 -17.33 -13.57 13.37
C LEU A 240 -17.50 -14.42 14.63
N ALA A 241 -17.25 -13.86 15.81
CA ALA A 241 -17.50 -14.50 17.09
C ALA A 241 -19.01 -14.78 17.28
N GLU A 242 -19.87 -13.79 17.05
CA GLU A 242 -21.33 -13.94 17.17
C GLU A 242 -21.88 -15.01 16.21
N VAL A 243 -21.44 -15.00 14.95
CA VAL A 243 -21.82 -16.05 13.98
C VAL A 243 -21.36 -17.43 14.46
N SER A 244 -20.14 -17.51 15.00
CA SER A 244 -19.60 -18.77 15.55
C SER A 244 -20.36 -19.23 16.81
N GLN A 245 -20.87 -18.30 17.61
CA GLN A 245 -21.72 -18.61 18.76
C GLN A 245 -23.05 -19.22 18.30
N ARG A 246 -23.73 -18.59 17.33
CA ARG A 246 -24.97 -19.13 16.75
C ARG A 246 -24.75 -20.52 16.15
N GLU A 247 -23.67 -20.72 15.40
CA GLU A 247 -23.29 -22.04 14.86
C GLU A 247 -23.06 -23.09 15.97
N ALA A 248 -22.58 -22.69 17.15
CA ALA A 248 -22.35 -23.58 18.28
C ALA A 248 -23.65 -23.92 19.06
N GLU A 249 -24.59 -22.98 19.11
CA GLU A 249 -25.86 -23.09 19.84
C GLU A 249 -26.95 -23.83 19.05
N ARG A 250 -26.74 -24.05 17.75
CA ARG A 250 -27.63 -24.86 16.91
C ARG A 250 -27.89 -26.24 17.50
N GLU A 251 -29.18 -26.54 17.72
CA GLU A 251 -29.65 -27.82 18.25
C GLU A 251 -29.33 -28.98 17.31
N ASP A 252 -29.47 -28.75 16.00
CA ASP A 252 -29.28 -29.73 14.92
C ASP A 252 -27.82 -29.95 14.51
N ALA A 253 -26.87 -29.18 15.07
CA ALA A 253 -25.46 -29.29 14.71
C ALA A 253 -24.84 -30.58 15.28
N ASP A 254 -24.11 -31.31 14.43
CA ASP A 254 -23.33 -32.47 14.88
C ASP A 254 -22.25 -32.07 15.90
N PRO A 255 -21.82 -32.99 16.80
CA PRO A 255 -20.87 -32.68 17.85
C PRO A 255 -19.53 -32.08 17.36
N ARG A 256 -19.04 -32.49 16.18
CA ARG A 256 -17.78 -31.96 15.62
C ARG A 256 -17.98 -30.54 15.12
N SER A 257 -19.07 -30.26 14.39
CA SER A 257 -19.41 -28.90 13.95
C SER A 257 -19.57 -27.94 15.13
N ARG A 258 -20.25 -28.38 16.20
CA ARG A 258 -20.40 -27.60 17.44
C ARG A 258 -19.05 -27.32 18.10
N LYS A 259 -18.17 -28.31 18.20
CA LYS A 259 -16.81 -28.15 18.75
C LYS A 259 -15.98 -27.14 17.94
N ARG A 260 -16.04 -27.22 16.60
CA ARG A 260 -15.37 -26.26 15.70
C ARG A 260 -15.88 -24.83 15.86
N ALA A 261 -17.20 -24.67 16.00
CA ALA A 261 -17.83 -23.38 16.21
C ALA A 261 -17.39 -22.76 17.55
N LYS A 262 -17.37 -23.54 18.64
CA LYS A 262 -16.83 -23.11 19.94
C LYS A 262 -15.35 -22.73 19.88
N SER A 263 -14.54 -23.49 19.15
CA SER A 263 -13.12 -23.17 18.97
C SER A 263 -12.92 -21.84 18.23
N ARG A 264 -13.69 -21.59 17.16
CA ARG A 264 -13.71 -20.29 16.46
C ARG A 264 -14.15 -19.16 17.38
N LEU A 265 -15.23 -19.33 18.14
CA LEU A 265 -15.72 -18.34 19.09
C LEU A 265 -14.62 -17.93 20.09
N SER A 266 -13.99 -18.91 20.75
CA SER A 266 -12.91 -18.66 21.70
C SER A 266 -11.72 -17.93 21.04
N TYR A 267 -11.35 -18.35 19.84
CA TYR A 267 -10.25 -17.75 19.10
C TYR A 267 -10.53 -16.29 18.73
N TYR A 268 -11.72 -15.99 18.18
CA TYR A 268 -12.09 -14.62 17.82
C TYR A 268 -12.27 -13.72 19.06
N ASP A 269 -12.76 -14.26 20.18
CA ASP A 269 -12.85 -13.55 21.45
C ASP A 269 -11.48 -13.16 22.02
N GLN A 270 -10.51 -14.07 21.97
CA GLN A 270 -9.14 -13.77 22.37
C GLN A 270 -8.54 -12.71 21.43
N LEU A 271 -8.72 -12.88 20.12
CA LEU A 271 -8.09 -12.03 19.13
C LEU A 271 -8.61 -10.59 19.17
N ARG A 272 -9.93 -10.38 19.33
CA ARG A 272 -10.51 -9.03 19.43
C ARG A 272 -10.06 -8.27 20.69
N ARG A 273 -9.69 -8.98 21.76
CA ARG A 273 -9.13 -8.42 23.00
C ARG A 273 -7.62 -8.16 22.91
N SER A 274 -6.93 -8.75 21.94
CA SER A 274 -5.50 -8.52 21.74
C SER A 274 -5.21 -7.08 21.27
N GLY A 275 -4.11 -6.50 21.75
CA GLY A 275 -3.74 -5.12 21.43
C GLY A 275 -3.30 -4.91 19.97
N ASN A 276 -2.58 -5.89 19.41
CA ASN A 276 -1.88 -5.80 18.13
C ASN A 276 -2.05 -7.06 17.24
N PHE A 277 -2.89 -8.03 17.62
CA PHE A 277 -3.06 -9.29 16.89
C PHE A 277 -1.77 -10.12 16.74
N ALA A 278 -0.85 -10.01 17.71
CA ALA A 278 0.45 -10.69 17.68
C ALA A 278 0.34 -12.17 17.35
N GLY A 279 1.25 -12.66 16.48
CA GLY A 279 1.32 -14.06 16.07
C GLY A 279 0.28 -14.47 15.02
N THR A 280 -0.54 -13.53 14.51
CA THR A 280 -1.58 -13.84 13.52
C THR A 280 -1.33 -13.17 12.18
N GLY A 281 -2.07 -13.59 11.15
CA GLY A 281 -2.08 -12.90 9.84
C GLY A 281 -2.61 -11.46 9.87
N LEU A 282 -3.11 -10.99 11.02
CA LEU A 282 -3.54 -9.60 11.25
C LEU A 282 -2.51 -8.80 12.06
N GLU A 283 -1.33 -9.33 12.35
CA GLU A 283 -0.27 -8.56 13.00
C GLU A 283 0.30 -7.51 12.03
N ARG A 284 0.49 -6.27 12.51
CA ARG A 284 1.11 -5.12 11.81
C ARG A 284 1.86 -4.22 12.80
N MET A 285 3.07 -4.60 13.17
CA MET A 285 3.85 -3.92 14.22
C MET A 285 4.20 -2.47 13.87
N GLN A 286 4.45 -2.16 12.60
CA GLN A 286 5.07 -0.89 12.20
C GLN A 286 4.06 0.24 11.96
N LEU A 287 2.83 -0.07 11.58
CA LEU A 287 1.84 0.94 11.19
C LEU A 287 1.56 1.99 12.27
N ARG A 288 1.35 1.54 13.52
CA ARG A 288 1.10 2.47 14.64
C ARG A 288 2.32 3.34 14.91
N GLU A 289 3.51 2.75 14.95
CA GLU A 289 4.73 3.49 15.24
C GLU A 289 5.00 4.57 14.19
N VAL A 290 4.88 4.21 12.90
CA VAL A 290 5.02 5.14 11.78
C VAL A 290 3.99 6.27 11.89
N ALA A 291 2.72 5.95 12.14
CA ALA A 291 1.66 6.94 12.32
C ALA A 291 1.94 7.90 13.49
N HIS A 292 2.40 7.39 14.63
CA HIS A 292 2.76 8.22 15.79
C HIS A 292 3.96 9.10 15.52
N ARG A 293 5.02 8.60 14.87
CA ARG A 293 6.19 9.40 14.47
C ARG A 293 5.77 10.56 13.56
N ILE A 294 4.92 10.27 12.59
CA ILE A 294 4.41 11.27 11.64
C ILE A 294 3.59 12.34 12.36
N LEU A 295 2.64 11.94 13.22
CA LEU A 295 1.84 12.91 13.98
C LEU A 295 2.68 13.76 14.93
N ARG A 296 3.74 13.18 15.53
CA ARG A 296 4.68 13.92 16.37
C ARG A 296 5.44 14.97 15.56
N ARG A 297 6.04 14.59 14.42
CA ARG A 297 6.75 15.53 13.52
C ARG A 297 5.86 16.69 13.08
N VAL A 298 4.61 16.41 12.72
CA VAL A 298 3.64 17.45 12.31
C VAL A 298 3.33 18.40 13.47
N ARG A 299 3.22 17.89 14.70
CA ARG A 299 3.00 18.70 15.90
C ARG A 299 4.21 19.58 16.20
N ASP A 300 5.41 19.01 16.16
CA ASP A 300 6.66 19.71 16.45
C ASP A 300 6.90 20.83 15.43
N ALA A 301 6.58 20.60 14.15
CA ALA A 301 6.67 21.62 13.10
C ALA A 301 5.61 22.73 13.20
N ALA A 302 4.51 22.49 13.91
CA ALA A 302 3.43 23.46 14.11
C ALA A 302 3.60 24.32 15.37
N GLN A 303 4.51 23.94 16.27
CA GLN A 303 4.89 24.82 17.37
C GLN A 303 5.69 25.98 16.79
N PRO A 304 5.19 27.24 16.86
CA PRO A 304 6.00 28.37 16.47
C PRO A 304 7.28 28.33 17.31
N ASP A 305 8.42 28.62 16.69
CA ASP A 305 9.65 28.95 17.42
C ASP A 305 9.27 30.12 18.32
N ASN A 306 8.88 29.81 19.55
CA ASN A 306 8.79 30.77 20.64
C ASN A 306 10.25 31.07 20.96
N GLY A 307 10.85 31.85 20.06
CA GLY A 307 12.20 32.36 20.16
C GLY A 307 12.32 32.89 21.55
N THR A 308 13.02 32.13 22.38
CA THR A 308 13.60 32.65 23.59
C THR A 308 14.67 33.58 23.04
N THR A 309 14.26 34.81 22.69
CA THR A 309 15.18 35.92 22.48
C THR A 309 15.87 36.08 23.81
N SER A 310 16.97 35.35 24.00
CA SER A 310 17.93 35.63 25.05
C SER A 310 18.29 37.10 24.90
N PRO A 311 17.99 37.95 25.90
CA PRO A 311 18.40 39.33 25.87
C PRO A 311 19.90 39.35 26.17
N ASP A 312 20.73 39.04 25.18
CA ASP A 312 22.16 39.27 25.28
C ASP A 312 22.40 40.78 25.15
N GLY A 313 22.43 41.40 26.33
CA GLY A 313 22.99 42.72 26.53
C GLY A 313 24.49 42.68 26.25
N SER A 314 24.89 43.03 25.03
CA SER A 314 26.24 43.50 24.75
C SER A 314 26.24 45.02 24.85
N ALA A 315 26.60 45.51 26.04
CA ALA A 315 26.91 46.91 26.28
C ALA A 315 27.99 47.39 25.32
N ALA A 316 27.75 48.54 24.68
CA ALA A 316 28.71 49.24 23.85
C ALA A 316 29.83 49.83 24.73
N GLU A 317 31.06 49.39 24.50
CA GLU A 317 32.25 50.14 24.92
C GLU A 317 32.59 51.17 23.82
N ASN A 318 32.52 52.45 24.19
CA ASN A 318 32.92 53.61 23.38
C ASN A 318 34.44 53.65 23.18
N PRO A 319 34.94 54.01 21.98
CA PRO A 319 36.27 54.62 21.86
C PRO A 319 36.16 56.15 21.91
N VAL A 320 36.91 56.74 22.85
CA VAL A 320 37.18 58.18 22.96
C VAL A 320 38.21 58.59 21.90
N ALA A 321 38.00 59.80 21.35
CA ALA A 321 38.81 60.42 20.31
C ALA A 321 40.22 60.82 20.75
N GLN A 322 41.17 60.78 19.81
CA GLN A 322 42.08 61.88 19.46
C GLN A 322 42.63 61.70 18.06
#